data_AF-A0A142LGJ1-F1
#
_entry.id   AF-A0A142LGJ1-F1
#
_cell.length_a   1.000
_cell.length_b   1.000
_cell.length_c   1.000
_cell.angle_alpha   90.00
_cell.angle_beta   90.00
_cell.angle_gamma   90.00
#
_symmetry.space_group_name_H-M   'P 1'
#
loop_
_entity.id
_entity.type
_entity.pdbx_description
1 polymer ?
#
loop_
_entity_poly.entity_id
_entity_poly.type
_entity_poly.pdbx_seq_one_letter_code
_entity_poly.pdbx_strand_id
1 'polypeptide(L)'
;MASTSGNEIQNMALFCDFENVALGVRDAKYAEFDIRKVLERLLVKGDIVVKKAYCDWERYKDFKRSMHEAAFELIEIPHIRQSGKNSADIRMVVDALDLCYTKAHVDAFVIISGDSDFSPLVSKLRENNKIVIGVGVRSSTSDLLVGNCDEFIFYDDLVKAEEARKKASAKKVGEANAKKQQAKRSPDKKAATDDMSAQDVTDDARKQDAIEMVLDTVEALMSEKNLDAVHASNVKIALKRRRPDFVESAYGYKAFGKILEDAEKRGLLERHMQGQALTVCLPRSQ
;
A
#
# COMPACT_ATOMS: atom_id res chain seq x y z
N MET A 1 -23.08 6.18 -26.25
CA MET A 1 -22.14 6.72 -25.24
C MET A 1 -21.43 5.52 -24.63
N ALA A 2 -20.25 5.18 -25.15
CA ALA A 2 -19.45 4.09 -24.62
C ALA A 2 -18.95 4.51 -23.23
N SER A 3 -19.27 3.73 -22.21
CA SER A 3 -18.64 3.83 -20.90
C SER A 3 -17.15 3.59 -21.09
N THR A 4 -16.34 4.62 -20.87
CA THR A 4 -14.88 4.48 -20.79
C THR A 4 -14.56 3.72 -19.51
N SER A 5 -14.78 2.40 -19.51
CA SER A 5 -14.19 1.51 -18.52
C SER A 5 -12.70 1.46 -18.82
N GLY A 6 -11.97 2.46 -18.31
CA GLY A 6 -10.52 2.36 -18.17
C GLY A 6 -10.23 1.04 -17.47
N ASN A 7 -9.25 0.30 -17.98
CA ASN A 7 -8.94 -1.06 -17.56
C ASN A 7 -8.55 -1.05 -16.07
N GLU A 8 -9.55 -1.21 -15.19
CA GLU A 8 -9.36 -1.11 -13.75
C GLU A 8 -8.68 -2.39 -13.28
N ILE A 9 -7.52 -2.26 -12.64
CA ILE A 9 -6.74 -3.39 -12.16
C ILE A 9 -7.57 -4.13 -11.10
N GLN A 10 -8.04 -5.33 -11.41
CA GLN A 10 -8.70 -6.18 -10.41
C GLN A 10 -7.69 -7.14 -9.80
N ASN A 11 -6.93 -7.87 -10.63
CA ASN A 11 -5.98 -8.86 -10.16
C ASN A 11 -4.55 -8.58 -10.64
N MET A 12 -3.60 -8.66 -9.71
CA MET A 12 -2.17 -8.47 -9.94
C MET A 12 -1.37 -9.74 -9.65
N ALA A 13 -0.34 -9.96 -10.47
CA ALA A 13 0.71 -10.93 -10.21
C ALA A 13 2.05 -10.22 -9.96
N LEU A 14 2.68 -10.50 -8.82
CA LEU A 14 3.95 -9.91 -8.41
C LEU A 14 5.10 -10.86 -8.68
N PHE A 15 6.10 -10.36 -9.39
CA PHE A 15 7.35 -11.03 -9.69
C PHE A 15 8.50 -10.20 -9.14
N CYS A 16 9.14 -10.71 -8.09
CA CYS A 16 10.17 -9.99 -7.35
C CYS A 16 11.54 -10.58 -7.61
N ASP A 17 12.39 -9.80 -8.23
CA ASP A 17 13.82 -10.06 -8.32
C ASP A 17 14.49 -9.51 -7.06
N PHE A 18 14.62 -10.40 -6.07
CA PHE A 18 15.00 -9.97 -4.73
C PHE A 18 16.46 -9.51 -4.68
N GLU A 19 17.35 -10.13 -5.48
CA GLU A 19 18.77 -9.78 -5.47
C GLU A 19 18.98 -8.35 -5.96
N ASN A 20 18.35 -7.96 -7.08
CA ASN A 20 18.47 -6.61 -7.61
C ASN A 20 17.90 -5.56 -6.66
N VAL A 21 16.77 -5.84 -6.01
CA VAL A 21 16.16 -4.91 -5.04
C VAL A 21 17.02 -4.79 -3.76
N ALA A 22 17.49 -5.92 -3.22
CA ALA A 22 18.31 -5.93 -2.01
C ALA A 22 19.65 -5.21 -2.21
N LEU A 23 20.28 -5.39 -3.37
CA LEU A 23 21.49 -4.65 -3.74
C LEU A 23 21.21 -3.15 -3.86
N GLY A 24 20.13 -2.77 -4.55
CA GLY A 24 19.73 -1.37 -4.70
C GLY A 24 19.49 -0.65 -3.36
N VAL A 25 18.82 -1.32 -2.41
CA VAL A 25 18.57 -0.78 -1.07
C VAL A 25 19.85 -0.61 -0.25
N ARG A 26 20.75 -1.60 -0.33
CA ARG A 26 22.05 -1.54 0.36
C ARG A 26 22.90 -0.39 -0.15
N ASP A 27 22.96 -0.20 -1.46
CA ASP A 27 23.76 0.86 -2.10
C ASP A 27 23.18 2.26 -1.81
N ALA A 28 21.86 2.37 -1.72
CA ALA A 28 21.16 3.60 -1.36
C ALA A 28 21.19 3.94 0.14
N LYS A 29 21.82 3.10 0.99
CA LYS A 29 21.93 3.25 2.46
C LYS A 29 20.59 3.39 3.19
N TYR A 30 19.52 2.82 2.64
CA TYR A 30 18.25 2.74 3.36
C TYR A 30 18.32 1.66 4.44
N ALA A 31 17.41 1.74 5.43
CA ALA A 31 17.13 0.62 6.32
C ALA A 31 16.69 -0.60 5.48
N GLU A 32 16.76 -1.80 6.08
CA GLU A 32 16.40 -3.06 5.44
C GLU A 32 15.14 -2.96 4.55
N PHE A 33 15.22 -3.57 3.37
CA PHE A 33 14.12 -3.60 2.42
C PHE A 33 12.88 -4.21 3.08
N ASP A 34 11.75 -3.50 3.00
CA ASP A 34 10.48 -3.93 3.57
C ASP A 34 9.43 -4.04 2.47
N ILE A 35 9.21 -5.28 2.04
CA ILE A 35 8.25 -5.61 0.99
C ILE A 35 6.82 -5.19 1.34
N ARG A 36 6.48 -5.05 2.63
CA ARG A 36 5.12 -4.66 3.04
C ARG A 36 4.75 -3.28 2.56
N LYS A 37 5.72 -2.36 2.46
CA LYS A 37 5.52 -1.01 1.92
C LYS A 37 5.04 -1.06 0.47
N VAL A 38 5.65 -1.94 -0.33
CA VAL A 38 5.26 -2.18 -1.72
C VAL A 38 3.88 -2.82 -1.78
N LEU A 39 3.61 -3.84 -0.96
CA LEU A 39 2.30 -4.50 -0.90
C LEU A 39 1.17 -3.53 -0.53
N GLU A 40 1.37 -2.69 0.49
CA GLU A 40 0.36 -1.71 0.90
C GLU A 40 0.02 -0.73 -0.23
N ARG A 41 1.04 -0.31 -0.99
CA ARG A 41 0.86 0.59 -2.14
C ARG A 41 0.06 -0.08 -3.26
N LEU A 42 0.32 -1.35 -3.53
CA LEU A 42 -0.33 -2.12 -4.59
C LEU A 42 -1.76 -2.54 -4.23
N LEU A 43 -2.03 -2.89 -2.97
CA LEU A 43 -3.36 -3.33 -2.50
C LEU A 43 -4.45 -2.23 -2.61
N VAL A 44 -4.04 -0.97 -2.73
CA VAL A 44 -4.94 0.15 -3.04
C VAL A 44 -5.45 0.08 -4.50
N LYS A 45 -4.65 -0.50 -5.41
CA LYS A 45 -4.96 -0.60 -6.84
C LYS A 45 -5.86 -1.80 -7.15
N GLY A 46 -5.55 -2.96 -6.57
CA GLY A 46 -6.22 -4.23 -6.88
C GLY A 46 -5.87 -5.34 -5.90
N ASP A 47 -6.43 -6.53 -6.13
CA ASP A 47 -6.12 -7.75 -5.41
C ASP A 47 -4.82 -8.37 -5.93
N ILE A 48 -4.04 -8.97 -5.04
CA ILE A 48 -2.82 -9.67 -5.41
C ILE A 48 -3.10 -11.17 -5.36
N VAL A 49 -3.07 -11.82 -6.53
CA VAL A 49 -3.41 -13.25 -6.68
C VAL A 49 -2.18 -14.15 -6.78
N VAL A 50 -1.04 -13.60 -7.18
CA VAL A 50 0.24 -14.32 -7.27
C VAL A 50 1.35 -13.45 -6.69
N LYS A 51 2.24 -14.04 -5.90
CA LYS A 51 3.46 -13.40 -5.38
C LYS A 51 4.62 -14.39 -5.43
N LYS A 52 5.57 -14.16 -6.32
CA LYS A 52 6.78 -14.97 -6.46
C LYS A 52 8.02 -14.11 -6.25
N ALA A 53 9.00 -14.63 -5.51
CA ALA A 53 10.28 -13.97 -5.32
C ALA A 53 11.44 -14.90 -5.69
N TYR A 54 12.36 -14.42 -6.51
CA TYR A 54 13.47 -15.18 -7.09
C TYR A 54 14.78 -14.71 -6.44
N CYS A 55 15.54 -15.64 -5.85
CA CYS A 55 16.78 -15.34 -5.15
C CYS A 55 17.61 -16.60 -4.87
N ASP A 56 18.91 -16.45 -4.67
CA ASP A 56 19.73 -17.39 -3.90
C ASP A 56 19.46 -17.18 -2.40
N TRP A 57 18.42 -17.83 -1.87
CA TRP A 57 17.99 -17.56 -0.51
C TRP A 57 18.96 -18.13 0.54
N GLU A 58 19.89 -18.99 0.16
CA GLU A 58 20.99 -19.39 1.02
C GLU A 58 21.91 -18.20 1.34
N ARG A 59 22.04 -17.23 0.43
CA ARG A 59 22.78 -15.97 0.66
C ARG A 59 21.95 -14.92 1.40
N TYR A 60 20.63 -14.92 1.22
CA TYR A 60 19.71 -13.91 1.77
C TYR A 60 18.78 -14.47 2.85
N LYS A 61 19.32 -15.27 3.78
CA LYS A 61 18.54 -15.95 4.84
C LYS A 61 17.75 -15.01 5.73
N ASP A 62 18.31 -13.84 6.05
CA ASP A 62 17.68 -12.88 6.97
C ASP A 62 16.34 -12.35 6.42
N PHE A 63 16.17 -12.34 5.09
CA PHE A 63 14.96 -11.89 4.41
C PHE A 63 13.95 -13.00 4.12
N LYS A 64 14.32 -14.29 4.27
CA LYS A 64 13.39 -15.41 4.05
C LYS A 64 12.13 -15.27 4.90
N ARG A 65 12.32 -14.91 6.18
CA ARG A 65 11.20 -14.78 7.13
C ARG A 65 10.23 -13.69 6.72
N SER A 66 10.73 -12.49 6.42
CA SER A 66 9.86 -11.35 6.08
C SER A 66 9.11 -11.59 4.76
N MET A 67 9.77 -12.19 3.77
CA MET A 67 9.14 -12.54 2.49
C MET A 67 8.09 -13.66 2.65
N HIS A 68 8.37 -14.66 3.48
CA HIS A 68 7.42 -15.73 3.79
C HIS A 68 6.21 -15.21 4.59
N GLU A 69 6.41 -14.34 5.58
CA GLU A 69 5.34 -13.67 6.32
C GLU A 69 4.47 -12.79 5.40
N ALA A 70 5.05 -12.26 4.32
CA ALA A 70 4.34 -11.53 3.27
C ALA A 70 3.63 -12.44 2.23
N ALA A 71 3.66 -13.77 2.45
CA ALA A 71 3.09 -14.81 1.61
C ALA A 71 3.64 -14.85 0.18
N PHE A 72 4.95 -14.61 0.02
CA PHE A 72 5.64 -14.88 -1.25
C PHE A 72 6.01 -16.36 -1.37
N GLU A 73 5.80 -16.92 -2.55
CA GLU A 73 6.46 -18.15 -2.95
C GLU A 73 7.94 -17.85 -3.20
N LEU A 74 8.82 -18.49 -2.42
CA LEU A 74 10.26 -18.29 -2.50
C LEU A 74 10.86 -19.28 -3.51
N ILE A 75 11.23 -18.78 -4.68
CA ILE A 75 11.86 -19.55 -5.74
C ILE A 75 13.38 -19.50 -5.55
N GLU A 76 13.97 -20.66 -5.25
CA GLU A 76 15.41 -20.81 -5.05
C GLU A 76 16.16 -20.85 -6.38
N ILE A 77 17.13 -19.96 -6.55
CA ILE A 77 18.02 -19.89 -7.72
C ILE A 77 19.48 -20.05 -7.25
N PRO A 78 19.99 -21.29 -7.16
CA PRO A 78 21.33 -21.52 -6.64
C PRO A 78 22.41 -21.03 -7.62
N HIS A 79 23.36 -20.23 -7.12
CA HIS A 79 24.50 -19.77 -7.89
C HIS A 79 25.61 -20.84 -7.97
N ILE A 80 25.42 -21.86 -8.82
CA ILE A 80 26.36 -23.00 -8.95
C ILE A 80 27.65 -22.61 -9.70
N ARG A 81 27.66 -21.51 -10.47
CA ARG A 81 28.85 -20.91 -11.12
C ARG A 81 28.76 -19.38 -11.14
N GLN A 82 29.87 -18.68 -11.44
CA GLN A 82 29.97 -17.20 -11.50
C GLN A 82 28.89 -16.49 -12.36
N SER A 83 28.18 -17.21 -13.24
CA SER A 83 27.15 -16.69 -14.16
C SER A 83 25.70 -16.90 -13.69
N GLY A 84 25.44 -17.03 -12.39
CA GLY A 84 24.10 -17.33 -11.85
C GLY A 84 23.04 -16.24 -12.01
N LYS A 85 23.44 -14.97 -12.23
CA LYS A 85 22.52 -13.82 -12.33
C LYS A 85 21.44 -14.01 -13.41
N ASN A 86 21.84 -14.36 -14.63
CA ASN A 86 20.90 -14.58 -15.74
C ASN A 86 19.87 -15.70 -15.46
N SER A 87 20.15 -16.62 -14.51
CA SER A 87 19.24 -17.74 -14.25
C SER A 87 17.97 -17.28 -13.53
N ALA A 88 18.08 -16.30 -12.63
CA ALA A 88 16.93 -15.74 -11.93
C ALA A 88 16.04 -14.97 -12.92
N ASP A 89 16.65 -14.12 -13.74
CA ASP A 89 15.95 -13.29 -14.73
C ASP A 89 15.21 -14.15 -15.74
N ILE A 90 15.89 -15.13 -16.35
CA ILE A 90 15.28 -16.05 -17.31
C ILE A 90 14.13 -16.81 -16.67
N ARG A 91 14.31 -17.33 -15.45
CA ARG A 91 13.27 -18.08 -14.76
C ARG A 91 12.04 -17.21 -14.47
N MET A 92 12.26 -15.98 -14.02
CA MET A 92 11.19 -15.03 -13.74
C MET A 92 10.41 -14.67 -15.03
N VAL A 93 11.12 -14.43 -16.14
CA VAL A 93 10.51 -14.15 -17.46
C VAL A 93 9.63 -15.32 -17.91
N VAL A 94 10.13 -16.56 -17.81
CA VAL A 94 9.37 -17.76 -18.21
C VAL A 94 8.11 -17.91 -17.37
N ASP A 95 8.22 -17.83 -16.04
CA ASP A 95 7.08 -17.96 -15.13
C ASP A 95 6.03 -16.84 -15.36
N ALA A 96 6.47 -15.60 -15.64
CA ALA A 96 5.57 -14.48 -15.91
C ALA A 96 4.80 -14.64 -17.23
N LEU A 97 5.48 -15.07 -18.29
CA LEU A 97 4.83 -15.32 -19.59
C LEU A 97 3.88 -16.51 -19.53
N ASP A 98 4.27 -17.60 -18.84
CA ASP A 98 3.38 -18.75 -18.62
C ASP A 98 2.10 -18.31 -17.88
N LEU A 99 2.23 -17.52 -16.82
CA LEU A 99 1.08 -16.99 -16.10
C LEU A 99 0.21 -16.08 -16.99
N CYS A 100 0.84 -15.21 -17.80
CA CYS A 100 0.14 -14.34 -18.73
C CYS A 100 -0.74 -15.11 -19.73
N TYR A 101 -0.25 -16.24 -20.24
CA TYR A 101 -0.99 -17.05 -21.20
C TYR A 101 -1.99 -18.01 -20.56
N THR A 102 -1.71 -18.52 -19.36
CA THR A 102 -2.57 -19.53 -18.70
C THR A 102 -3.64 -18.93 -17.79
N LYS A 103 -3.45 -17.71 -17.27
CA LYS A 103 -4.36 -17.07 -16.32
C LYS A 103 -4.89 -15.75 -16.85
N ALA A 104 -5.91 -15.84 -17.71
CA ALA A 104 -6.54 -14.68 -18.34
C ALA A 104 -7.07 -13.62 -17.35
N HIS A 105 -7.46 -14.02 -16.14
CA HIS A 105 -7.99 -13.12 -15.10
C HIS A 105 -6.96 -12.22 -14.42
N VAL A 106 -5.66 -12.40 -14.70
CA VAL A 106 -4.60 -11.51 -14.20
C VAL A 106 -4.53 -10.30 -15.13
N ASP A 107 -4.86 -9.11 -14.64
CA ASP A 107 -4.95 -7.89 -15.45
C ASP A 107 -3.64 -7.13 -15.50
N ALA A 108 -2.88 -7.22 -14.41
CA ALA A 108 -1.64 -6.47 -14.22
C ALA A 108 -0.50 -7.34 -13.69
N PHE A 109 0.71 -7.03 -14.17
CA PHE A 109 1.95 -7.66 -13.77
C PHE A 109 2.82 -6.63 -13.08
N VAL A 110 3.27 -6.94 -11.87
CA VAL A 110 4.16 -6.09 -11.10
C VAL A 110 5.55 -6.69 -11.14
N ILE A 111 6.49 -5.98 -11.77
CA ILE A 111 7.90 -6.37 -11.86
C ILE A 111 8.67 -5.58 -10.82
N ILE A 112 9.10 -6.24 -9.75
CA ILE A 112 9.89 -5.63 -8.68
C ILE A 112 11.36 -5.87 -9.01
N SER A 113 11.92 -4.98 -9.85
CA SER A 113 13.33 -4.91 -10.23
C SER A 113 13.66 -3.52 -10.79
N GLY A 114 14.93 -3.16 -10.77
CA GLY A 114 15.48 -1.97 -11.45
C GLY A 114 16.16 -2.27 -12.79
N ASP A 115 16.28 -3.55 -13.17
CA ASP A 115 17.09 -3.99 -14.31
C ASP A 115 16.38 -3.79 -15.66
N SER A 116 17.07 -3.14 -16.60
CA SER A 116 16.58 -2.96 -17.97
C SER A 116 16.43 -4.25 -18.75
N ASP A 117 17.06 -5.35 -18.34
CA ASP A 117 16.97 -6.65 -19.02
C ASP A 117 15.54 -7.22 -18.99
N PHE A 118 14.64 -6.72 -18.13
CA PHE A 118 13.22 -7.04 -18.14
C PHE A 118 12.39 -6.27 -19.18
N SER A 119 12.97 -5.31 -19.90
CA SER A 119 12.27 -4.53 -20.94
C SER A 119 11.55 -5.37 -22.01
N PRO A 120 12.13 -6.49 -22.51
CA PRO A 120 11.43 -7.37 -23.44
C PRO A 120 10.21 -8.07 -22.80
N LEU A 121 10.29 -8.45 -21.52
CA LEU A 121 9.16 -9.01 -20.78
C LEU A 121 8.03 -7.98 -20.66
N VAL A 122 8.36 -6.75 -20.26
CA VAL A 122 7.39 -5.65 -20.18
C VAL A 122 6.69 -5.44 -21.53
N SER A 123 7.47 -5.34 -22.61
CA SER A 123 6.92 -5.21 -23.97
C SER A 123 5.97 -6.35 -24.32
N LYS A 124 6.34 -7.60 -24.00
CA LYS A 124 5.52 -8.77 -24.32
C LYS A 124 4.23 -8.83 -23.48
N LEU A 125 4.28 -8.45 -22.21
CA LEU A 125 3.09 -8.38 -21.36
C LEU A 125 2.11 -7.31 -21.86
N ARG A 126 2.62 -6.15 -22.27
CA ARG A 126 1.82 -5.06 -22.85
C ARG A 126 1.22 -5.45 -24.20
N GLU A 127 1.97 -6.17 -25.04
CA GLU A 127 1.46 -6.77 -26.29
C GLU A 127 0.26 -7.70 -26.02
N ASN A 128 0.20 -8.33 -24.84
CA ASN A 128 -0.90 -9.18 -24.39
C ASN A 128 -1.97 -8.43 -23.59
N ASN A 129 -2.04 -7.10 -23.75
CA ASN A 129 -3.02 -6.22 -23.10
C ASN A 129 -3.00 -6.32 -21.56
N LYS A 130 -1.82 -6.54 -20.98
CA LYS A 130 -1.59 -6.48 -19.54
C LYS A 130 -1.01 -5.13 -19.15
N ILE A 131 -1.46 -4.61 -18.02
CA ILE A 131 -0.85 -3.43 -17.40
C ILE A 131 0.44 -3.87 -16.72
N VAL A 132 1.54 -3.15 -16.91
CA VAL A 132 2.81 -3.46 -16.27
C VAL A 132 3.21 -2.34 -15.32
N ILE A 133 3.36 -2.68 -14.04
CA ILE A 133 3.83 -1.80 -12.98
C ILE A 133 5.27 -2.20 -12.62
N GLY A 134 6.22 -1.30 -12.82
CA GLY A 134 7.58 -1.47 -12.32
C GLY A 134 7.70 -1.01 -10.86
N VAL A 135 8.51 -1.68 -10.07
CA VAL A 135 8.87 -1.25 -8.72
C VAL A 135 10.37 -1.41 -8.52
N GLY A 136 11.06 -0.34 -8.14
CA GLY A 136 12.52 -0.37 -7.99
C GLY A 136 13.06 0.74 -7.10
N VAL A 137 14.36 0.66 -6.78
CA VAL A 137 15.08 1.73 -6.07
C VAL A 137 15.63 2.71 -7.09
N ARG A 138 15.41 4.00 -6.88
CA ARG A 138 15.69 5.05 -7.88
C ARG A 138 17.14 5.05 -8.36
N SER A 139 18.11 4.84 -7.47
CA SER A 139 19.54 4.83 -7.81
C SER A 139 19.99 3.62 -8.62
N SER A 140 19.23 2.53 -8.60
CA SER A 140 19.57 1.26 -9.26
C SER A 140 18.56 0.87 -10.34
N THR A 141 17.70 1.81 -10.76
CA THR A 141 16.69 1.60 -11.78
C THR A 141 17.11 2.27 -13.08
N SER A 142 17.04 1.54 -14.19
CA SER A 142 17.28 2.09 -15.53
C SER A 142 16.07 2.89 -16.04
N ASP A 143 16.32 4.07 -16.61
CA ASP A 143 15.30 4.89 -17.29
C ASP A 143 14.60 4.13 -18.43
N LEU A 144 15.29 3.17 -19.06
CA LEU A 144 14.71 2.32 -20.10
C LEU A 144 13.58 1.44 -19.55
N LEU A 145 13.77 0.85 -18.37
CA LEU A 145 12.74 0.04 -17.73
C LEU A 145 11.54 0.93 -17.34
N VAL A 146 11.83 2.09 -16.75
CA VAL A 146 10.79 3.07 -16.35
C VAL A 146 9.95 3.48 -17.55
N GLY A 147 10.57 3.81 -18.68
CA GLY A 147 9.87 4.23 -19.90
C GLY A 147 9.06 3.13 -20.58
N ASN A 148 9.35 1.86 -20.29
CA ASN A 148 8.64 0.71 -20.89
C ASN A 148 7.41 0.29 -20.09
N CYS A 149 7.37 0.54 -18.78
CA CYS A 149 6.24 0.24 -17.92
C CYS A 149 5.07 1.24 -18.12
N ASP A 150 3.85 0.82 -17.79
CA ASP A 150 2.69 1.73 -17.78
C ASP A 150 2.70 2.62 -16.53
N GLU A 151 3.26 2.11 -15.43
CA GLU A 151 3.53 2.87 -14.21
C GLU A 151 4.84 2.40 -13.57
N PHE A 152 5.56 3.29 -12.90
CA PHE A 152 6.74 2.93 -12.12
C PHE A 152 6.67 3.52 -10.70
N ILE A 153 6.81 2.66 -9.69
CA ILE A 153 6.78 3.03 -8.27
C ILE A 153 8.21 2.94 -7.71
N PHE A 154 8.74 4.08 -7.29
CA PHE A 154 10.05 4.11 -6.62
C PHE A 154 9.91 3.78 -5.13
N TYR A 155 10.67 2.80 -4.66
CA TYR A 155 10.68 2.39 -3.25
C TYR A 155 11.05 3.56 -2.32
N ASP A 156 11.96 4.42 -2.75
CA ASP A 156 12.41 5.63 -2.06
C ASP A 156 11.24 6.53 -1.65
N ASP A 157 10.24 6.66 -2.53
CA ASP A 157 9.09 7.55 -2.31
C ASP A 157 8.10 6.92 -1.31
N LEU A 158 8.02 5.58 -1.26
CA LEU A 158 7.24 4.86 -0.25
C LEU A 158 7.82 5.05 1.15
N VAL A 159 9.15 4.95 1.28
CA VAL A 159 9.85 5.15 2.55
C VAL A 159 9.64 6.58 3.05
N LYS A 160 9.84 7.59 2.18
CA LYS A 160 9.63 9.01 2.52
C LYS A 160 8.18 9.30 2.93
N ALA A 161 7.21 8.75 2.21
CA ALA A 161 5.79 8.95 2.52
C ALA A 161 5.43 8.41 3.91
N GLU A 162 5.94 7.23 4.28
CA GLU A 162 5.70 6.67 5.60
C GLU A 162 6.39 7.47 6.72
N GLU A 163 7.63 7.91 6.52
CA GLU A 163 8.33 8.75 7.48
C GLU A 163 7.60 10.09 7.71
N ALA A 164 7.10 10.70 6.64
CA ALA A 164 6.30 11.92 6.73
C ALA A 164 5.01 11.67 7.53
N ARG A 165 4.32 10.55 7.30
CA ARG A 165 3.12 10.14 8.06
C ARG A 165 3.42 9.90 9.54
N LYS A 166 4.51 9.20 9.87
CA LYS A 166 4.96 8.97 11.26
C LYS A 166 5.28 10.28 11.98
N LYS A 167 5.90 11.24 11.29
CA LYS A 167 6.16 12.58 11.85
C LYS A 167 4.86 13.37 12.07
N ALA A 168 3.91 13.29 11.14
CA ALA A 168 2.61 13.98 11.25
C ALA A 168 1.75 13.43 12.39
N SER A 169 1.67 12.11 12.55
CA SER A 169 0.95 11.45 13.65
C SER A 169 1.59 11.77 15.01
N ALA A 170 2.93 11.70 15.12
CA ALA A 170 3.64 12.08 16.35
C ALA A 170 3.38 13.53 16.77
N LYS A 171 3.31 14.46 15.79
CA LYS A 171 2.98 15.86 16.04
C LYS A 171 1.54 16.05 16.53
N LYS A 172 0.57 15.36 15.92
CA LYS A 172 -0.85 15.39 16.34
C LYS A 172 -1.04 14.85 17.77
N VAL A 173 -0.33 13.78 18.14
CA VAL A 173 -0.38 13.22 19.51
C VAL A 173 0.27 14.18 20.52
N GLY A 174 1.38 14.83 20.16
CA GLY A 174 2.02 15.86 20.98
C GLY A 174 1.11 17.07 21.25
N GLU A 175 0.42 17.56 20.21
CA GLU A 175 -0.52 18.68 20.32
C GLU A 175 -1.79 18.32 21.10
N ALA A 176 -2.31 17.11 20.94
CA ALA A 176 -3.45 16.60 21.72
C ALA A 176 -3.11 16.47 23.22
N ASN A 177 -1.89 16.00 23.55
CA ASN A 177 -1.41 15.94 24.94
C ASN A 177 -1.12 17.34 25.53
N ALA A 178 -0.61 18.28 24.74
CA ALA A 178 -0.41 19.67 25.16
C ALA A 178 -1.74 20.38 25.47
N LYS A 179 -2.78 20.17 24.64
CA LYS A 179 -4.14 20.70 24.89
C LYS A 179 -4.79 20.08 26.14
N LYS A 180 -4.59 18.77 26.39
CA LYS A 180 -5.05 18.11 27.63
C LYS A 180 -4.31 18.61 28.89
N GLN A 181 -3.03 18.99 28.78
CA GLN A 181 -2.27 19.55 29.91
C GLN A 181 -2.56 21.03 30.17
N GLN A 182 -2.88 21.84 29.15
CA GLN A 182 -3.34 23.22 29.33
C GLN A 182 -4.76 23.30 29.93
N ALA A 183 -5.66 22.39 29.55
CA ALA A 183 -7.00 22.31 30.14
C ALA A 183 -6.99 21.93 31.65
N LYS A 184 -5.92 21.29 32.14
CA LYS A 184 -5.73 20.97 33.57
C LYS A 184 -5.12 22.10 34.41
N ARG A 185 -4.73 23.25 33.81
CA ARG A 185 -4.06 24.37 34.52
C ARG A 185 -4.94 25.60 34.77
N SER A 186 -6.23 25.57 34.40
CA SER A 186 -7.20 26.63 34.72
C SER A 186 -7.83 26.38 36.11
N PRO A 187 -7.75 27.30 37.09
CA PRO A 187 -8.23 27.04 38.46
C PRO A 187 -9.76 27.06 38.65
N ASP A 188 -10.54 27.56 37.69
CA ASP A 188 -11.98 27.79 37.88
C ASP A 188 -12.83 26.98 36.89
N LYS A 189 -13.07 25.71 37.24
CA LYS A 189 -14.27 24.89 36.93
C LYS A 189 -14.02 23.44 37.38
N LYS A 190 -13.86 23.25 38.70
CA LYS A 190 -14.02 21.92 39.34
C LYS A 190 -15.50 21.66 39.60
N ALA A 191 -16.26 21.44 38.53
CA ALA A 191 -17.55 20.75 38.56
C ALA A 191 -18.00 20.51 37.11
N ALA A 192 -18.00 19.24 36.68
CA ALA A 192 -18.58 18.69 35.44
C ALA A 192 -17.63 18.07 34.39
N THR A 193 -16.40 17.67 34.73
CA THR A 193 -15.61 16.78 33.86
C THR A 193 -14.76 15.81 34.69
N ASP A 194 -15.39 14.81 35.32
CA ASP A 194 -14.70 13.67 35.93
C ASP A 194 -15.64 12.45 35.95
N ASP A 195 -16.20 12.12 34.78
CA ASP A 195 -17.05 10.91 34.65
C ASP A 195 -16.90 10.27 33.25
N MET A 196 -15.66 10.13 32.79
CA MET A 196 -15.36 9.18 31.70
C MET A 196 -14.73 7.95 32.34
N SER A 197 -15.44 6.82 32.27
CA SER A 197 -14.94 5.55 32.78
C SER A 197 -13.70 5.13 31.98
N ALA A 198 -12.83 4.31 32.57
CA ALA A 198 -11.67 3.74 31.85
C ALA A 198 -12.10 3.00 30.58
N GLN A 199 -13.33 2.46 30.56
CA GLN A 199 -13.95 1.81 29.41
C GLN A 199 -14.18 2.81 28.26
N ASP A 200 -14.69 4.01 28.54
CA ASP A 200 -14.97 5.06 27.55
C ASP A 200 -13.69 5.58 26.89
N VAL A 201 -12.60 5.66 27.66
CA VAL A 201 -11.28 6.05 27.14
C VAL A 201 -10.74 4.99 26.17
N THR A 202 -10.91 3.70 26.48
CA THR A 202 -10.47 2.62 25.59
C THR A 202 -11.35 2.49 24.35
N ASP A 203 -12.64 2.79 24.44
CA ASP A 203 -13.57 2.74 23.31
C ASP A 203 -13.34 3.89 22.33
N ASP A 204 -13.08 5.11 22.83
CA ASP A 204 -12.74 6.24 21.97
C ASP A 204 -11.39 6.06 21.27
N ALA A 205 -10.41 5.43 21.93
CA ALA A 205 -9.13 5.09 21.30
C ALA A 205 -9.32 4.10 20.12
N ARG A 206 -10.08 3.02 20.32
CA ARG A 206 -10.38 2.06 19.23
C ARG A 206 -11.13 2.72 18.09
N LYS A 207 -12.11 3.58 18.40
CA LYS A 207 -12.84 4.34 17.38
C LYS A 207 -11.92 5.26 16.59
N GLN A 208 -11.00 5.93 17.28
CA GLN A 208 -10.00 6.79 16.66
C GLN A 208 -9.08 5.99 15.73
N ASP A 209 -8.63 4.80 16.13
CA ASP A 209 -7.80 3.91 15.29
C ASP A 209 -8.54 3.53 13.99
N ALA A 210 -9.82 3.18 14.08
CA ALA A 210 -10.62 2.86 12.90
C ALA A 210 -10.80 4.05 11.95
N ILE A 211 -11.00 5.25 12.51
CA ILE A 211 -11.09 6.48 11.71
C ILE A 211 -9.76 6.77 11.02
N GLU A 212 -8.63 6.64 11.74
CA GLU A 212 -7.30 6.83 11.16
C GLU A 212 -7.04 5.87 10.00
N MET A 213 -7.36 4.58 10.17
CA MET A 213 -7.25 3.59 9.08
C MET A 213 -8.10 3.94 7.85
N VAL A 214 -9.31 4.48 8.06
CA VAL A 214 -10.18 4.94 6.98
C VAL A 214 -9.59 6.15 6.28
N LEU A 215 -9.15 7.16 7.02
CA LEU A 215 -8.55 8.39 6.46
C LEU A 215 -7.29 8.08 5.67
N ASP A 216 -6.43 7.20 6.18
CA ASP A 216 -5.22 6.73 5.49
C ASP A 216 -5.56 6.05 4.16
N THR A 217 -6.65 5.29 4.13
CA THR A 217 -7.12 4.60 2.92
C THR A 217 -7.76 5.59 1.93
N VAL A 218 -8.49 6.59 2.42
CA VAL A 218 -9.05 7.67 1.59
C VAL A 218 -7.91 8.47 0.94
N GLU A 219 -6.93 8.93 1.72
CA GLU A 219 -5.76 9.66 1.22
C GLU A 219 -5.01 8.83 0.16
N ALA A 220 -4.79 7.54 0.43
CA ALA A 220 -4.13 6.65 -0.52
C ALA A 220 -4.91 6.51 -1.83
N LEU A 221 -6.25 6.33 -1.78
CA LEU A 221 -7.08 6.23 -2.98
C LEU A 221 -7.17 7.55 -3.77
N MET A 222 -7.24 8.69 -3.07
CA MET A 222 -7.27 10.01 -3.70
C MET A 222 -5.95 10.31 -4.41
N SER A 223 -4.82 10.06 -3.75
CA SER A 223 -3.48 10.26 -4.35
C SER A 223 -3.22 9.31 -5.52
N GLU A 224 -3.71 8.07 -5.44
CA GLU A 224 -3.60 7.06 -6.49
C GLU A 224 -4.30 7.48 -7.79
N LYS A 225 -5.56 7.89 -7.69
CA LYS A 225 -6.39 8.20 -8.87
C LYS A 225 -6.38 9.70 -9.23
N ASN A 226 -5.61 10.52 -8.49
CA ASN A 226 -5.62 11.98 -8.55
C ASN A 226 -7.06 12.56 -8.50
N LEU A 227 -7.85 12.07 -7.54
CA LEU A 227 -9.26 12.42 -7.38
C LEU A 227 -9.47 13.33 -6.16
N ASP A 228 -10.39 14.28 -6.30
CA ASP A 228 -10.85 15.12 -5.19
C ASP A 228 -11.82 14.40 -4.24
N ALA A 229 -12.44 13.31 -4.68
CA ALA A 229 -13.35 12.50 -3.88
C ALA A 229 -13.33 11.03 -4.32
N VAL A 230 -13.57 10.12 -3.38
CA VAL A 230 -13.57 8.66 -3.62
C VAL A 230 -14.88 8.04 -3.14
N HIS A 231 -15.34 6.99 -3.82
CA HIS A 231 -16.52 6.25 -3.39
C HIS A 231 -16.26 5.51 -2.07
N ALA A 232 -17.19 5.62 -1.13
CA ALA A 232 -17.11 4.94 0.17
C ALA A 232 -16.99 3.41 0.05
N SER A 233 -17.61 2.82 -0.97
CA SER A 233 -17.46 1.39 -1.29
C SER A 233 -16.01 1.02 -1.60
N ASN A 234 -15.33 1.85 -2.40
CA ASN A 234 -13.95 1.60 -2.82
C ASN A 234 -12.99 1.76 -1.63
N VAL A 235 -13.26 2.72 -0.75
CA VAL A 235 -12.53 2.85 0.53
C VAL A 235 -12.66 1.59 1.35
N LYS A 236 -13.88 1.06 1.50
CA LYS A 236 -14.10 -0.18 2.27
C LYS A 236 -13.40 -1.38 1.65
N ILE A 237 -13.48 -1.53 0.32
CA ILE A 237 -12.81 -2.62 -0.40
C ILE A 237 -11.29 -2.53 -0.23
N ALA A 238 -10.69 -1.37 -0.51
CA ALA A 238 -9.26 -1.15 -0.35
C ALA A 238 -8.79 -1.33 1.10
N LEU A 239 -9.58 -0.87 2.08
CA LEU A 239 -9.28 -1.05 3.50
C LEU A 239 -9.22 -2.53 3.85
N LYS A 240 -10.21 -3.33 3.41
CA LYS A 240 -10.22 -4.78 3.65
C LYS A 240 -9.09 -5.53 2.92
N ARG A 241 -8.66 -5.05 1.75
CA ARG A 241 -7.49 -5.59 1.06
C ARG A 241 -6.20 -5.38 1.86
N ARG A 242 -6.02 -4.19 2.43
CA ARG A 242 -4.86 -3.83 3.26
C ARG A 242 -4.90 -4.44 4.67
N ARG A 243 -6.11 -4.59 5.23
CA ARG A 243 -6.40 -5.09 6.58
C ARG A 243 -7.54 -6.12 6.53
N PRO A 244 -7.26 -7.39 6.17
CA PRO A 244 -8.30 -8.43 6.06
C PRO A 244 -9.02 -8.75 7.38
N ASP A 245 -8.36 -8.48 8.50
CA ASP A 245 -8.87 -8.62 9.87
C ASP A 245 -9.74 -7.44 10.31
N PHE A 246 -9.90 -6.39 9.49
CA PHE A 246 -10.74 -5.25 9.81
C PHE A 246 -12.22 -5.63 9.86
N VAL A 247 -12.79 -5.54 11.06
CA VAL A 247 -14.22 -5.72 11.32
C VAL A 247 -14.73 -4.53 12.12
N GLU A 248 -15.81 -3.89 11.66
CA GLU A 248 -16.33 -2.65 12.26
C GLU A 248 -16.70 -2.81 13.75
N SER A 249 -17.19 -4.00 14.14
CA SER A 249 -17.59 -4.30 15.52
C SER A 249 -16.40 -4.34 16.49
N ALA A 250 -15.20 -4.72 16.02
CA ALA A 250 -13.99 -4.72 16.85
C ALA A 250 -13.61 -3.30 17.31
N TYR A 251 -14.04 -2.29 16.56
CA TYR A 251 -13.81 -0.87 16.83
C TYR A 251 -15.05 -0.15 17.37
N GLY A 252 -16.07 -0.89 17.82
CA GLY A 252 -17.27 -0.31 18.43
C GLY A 252 -18.28 0.28 17.44
N TYR A 253 -18.18 -0.04 16.14
CA TYR A 253 -19.11 0.41 15.11
C TYR A 253 -20.03 -0.71 14.60
N LYS A 254 -21.29 -0.38 14.36
CA LYS A 254 -22.28 -1.32 13.80
C LYS A 254 -22.16 -1.49 12.29
N ALA A 255 -21.60 -0.49 11.59
CA ALA A 255 -21.48 -0.48 10.14
C ALA A 255 -20.40 0.53 9.70
N PHE A 256 -19.80 0.30 8.53
CA PHE A 256 -18.79 1.19 7.95
C PHE A 256 -19.28 2.64 7.80
N GLY A 257 -20.54 2.84 7.41
CA GLY A 257 -21.14 4.17 7.31
C GLY A 257 -21.10 4.96 8.62
N LYS A 258 -21.14 4.28 9.79
CA LYS A 258 -21.02 4.94 11.10
C LYS A 258 -19.61 5.43 11.39
N ILE A 259 -18.59 4.76 10.85
CA ILE A 259 -17.20 5.24 10.92
C ILE A 259 -17.07 6.54 10.14
N LEU A 260 -17.64 6.58 8.93
CA LEU A 260 -17.64 7.78 8.09
C LEU A 260 -18.43 8.93 8.72
N GLU A 261 -19.60 8.65 9.33
CA GLU A 261 -20.37 9.65 10.08
C GLU A 261 -19.57 10.22 11.26
N ASP A 262 -18.86 9.38 12.00
CA ASP A 262 -18.07 9.82 13.16
C ASP A 262 -16.85 10.64 12.71
N ALA A 263 -16.16 10.20 11.66
CA ALA A 263 -15.07 10.97 11.07
C ALA A 263 -15.51 12.35 10.54
N GLU A 264 -16.71 12.44 9.95
CA GLU A 264 -17.31 13.71 9.52
C GLU A 264 -17.65 14.61 10.72
N LYS A 265 -18.25 14.06 11.78
CA LYS A 265 -18.53 14.80 13.02
C LYS A 265 -17.26 15.35 13.68
N ARG A 266 -16.14 14.63 13.54
CA ARG A 266 -14.82 15.07 14.00
C ARG A 266 -14.15 16.07 13.04
N GLY A 267 -14.78 16.41 11.92
CA GLY A 267 -14.25 17.33 10.91
C GLY A 267 -13.04 16.79 10.15
N LEU A 268 -12.88 15.46 10.08
CA LEU A 268 -11.73 14.81 9.46
C LEU A 268 -11.99 14.37 8.01
N LEU A 269 -13.25 14.28 7.61
CA LEU A 269 -13.68 14.02 6.23
C LEU A 269 -15.01 14.70 5.94
N GLU A 270 -15.28 14.95 4.67
CA GLU A 270 -16.57 15.43 4.18
C GLU A 270 -17.25 14.30 3.39
N ARG A 271 -18.58 14.18 3.55
CA ARG A 271 -19.38 13.19 2.82
C ARG A 271 -20.33 13.88 1.86
N HIS A 272 -20.39 13.37 0.63
CA HIS A 272 -21.35 13.82 -0.36
C HIS A 272 -22.21 12.65 -0.84
N MET A 273 -23.53 12.82 -0.81
CA MET A 273 -24.45 11.88 -1.46
C MET A 273 -24.82 12.42 -2.84
N GLN A 274 -24.57 11.61 -3.86
CA GLN A 274 -25.04 11.86 -5.22
C GLN A 274 -25.94 10.69 -5.63
N GLY A 275 -27.25 10.86 -5.47
CA GLY A 275 -28.21 9.77 -5.62
C GLY A 275 -28.02 8.67 -4.56
N GLN A 276 -27.78 7.43 -4.98
CA GLN A 276 -27.48 6.30 -4.08
C GLN A 276 -25.99 6.15 -3.77
N ALA A 277 -25.10 6.89 -4.45
CA ALA A 277 -23.66 6.78 -4.26
C ALA A 277 -23.19 7.74 -3.15
N LEU A 278 -22.45 7.19 -2.18
CA LEU A 278 -21.75 7.95 -1.15
C LEU A 278 -20.29 8.15 -1.56
N THR A 279 -19.87 9.41 -1.69
CA THR A 279 -18.47 9.78 -1.87
C THR A 279 -17.94 10.47 -0.61
N VAL A 280 -16.63 10.35 -0.40
CA VAL A 280 -15.91 10.95 0.71
C VAL A 280 -14.68 11.70 0.18
N CYS A 281 -14.36 12.82 0.81
CA CYS A 281 -13.16 13.61 0.53
C CYS A 281 -12.54 14.11 1.83
N LEU A 282 -11.26 14.44 1.79
CA LEU A 282 -10.58 15.08 2.92
C LEU A 282 -10.91 16.59 2.93
N PRO A 283 -11.08 17.22 4.10
CA PRO A 283 -11.38 18.64 4.19
C PRO A 283 -10.23 19.43 3.57
N ARG A 284 -10.54 20.45 2.78
CA ARG A 284 -9.50 21.34 2.24
C ARG A 284 -8.88 22.12 3.39
N SER A 285 -7.59 21.91 3.64
CA SER A 285 -6.80 22.76 4.53
C SER A 285 -6.94 24.21 4.07
N GLN A 286 -7.61 25.06 4.86
CA GLN A 286 -7.57 26.51 4.70
C GLN A 286 -6.22 27.05 5.16
#